data_AF-A0A2R5E653-F1
#
_entry.id   AF-A0A2R5E653-F1
#
_cell.length_a   1.000
_cell.length_b   1.000
_cell.length_c   1.000
_cell.angle_alpha   90.00
_cell.angle_beta   90.00
_cell.angle_gamma   90.00
#
_symmetry.space_group_name_H-M   'P 1'
#
loop_
_entity.id
_entity.type
_entity.pdbx_description
1 polymer ?
#
loop_
_entity_poly.entity_id
_entity_poly.type
_entity_poly.pdbx_seq_one_letter_code
_entity_poly.pdbx_strand_id
1 'polypeptide(L)'
;MLNTKHKLRGISLIEAMITIVILAILTTLALPSFTAYLQSLAVRNTAESLLVAAQTSRGEAIRSNNTVVFQVVDSLDNACTTTSTGRYWVVSHCSAASHCGDPVSKQTAFPSNGCAGANPIILAKGTFDTDERVQIDLNNSTLCYSSLGRINPIAANCPQGSLTPAALAGGTLSINVTHQENNCLADGGDVRCLRLNIGMGGEPRLCDPAVYTTGDPRKC
;
A
#
# COMPACT_ATOMS: atom_id res chain seq x y z
N MET A 1 32.69 38.73 43.57
CA MET A 1 31.98 38.47 42.30
C MET A 1 32.95 38.73 41.15
N LEU A 2 33.64 37.70 40.67
CA LEU A 2 34.60 37.81 39.56
C LEU A 2 33.85 37.67 38.23
N ASN A 3 33.71 38.79 37.53
CA ASN A 3 33.08 38.85 36.22
C ASN A 3 34.11 38.43 35.14
N THR A 4 34.11 37.15 34.76
CA THR A 4 34.90 36.65 33.64
C THR A 4 34.34 37.20 32.33
N LYS A 5 34.98 38.25 31.79
CA LYS A 5 34.69 38.77 30.45
C LYS A 5 35.03 37.70 29.40
N HIS A 6 34.02 37.05 28.82
CA HIS A 6 34.21 36.25 27.62
C HIS A 6 34.67 37.19 26.47
N LYS A 7 35.90 37.02 26.00
CA LYS A 7 36.33 37.61 24.72
C LYS A 7 35.53 36.93 23.61
N LEU A 8 34.60 37.67 23.01
CA LEU A 8 33.97 37.28 21.74
C LEU A 8 35.09 37.19 20.69
N ARG A 9 35.49 35.97 20.31
CA ARG A 9 36.37 35.74 19.15
C ARG A 9 35.47 35.75 17.92
N GLY A 10 35.68 36.72 17.02
CA GLY A 10 34.99 36.75 15.73
C GLY A 10 35.54 35.66 14.79
N ILE A 11 34.68 35.21 13.87
CA ILE A 11 35.03 34.29 12.78
C ILE A 11 35.69 35.10 11.66
N SER A 12 36.78 34.62 11.07
CA SER A 12 37.40 35.32 9.93
C SER A 12 36.60 35.11 8.64
N LEU A 13 36.64 36.07 7.70
CA LEU A 13 35.94 35.96 6.42
C LEU A 13 36.37 34.70 5.63
N ILE A 14 37.66 34.33 5.70
CA ILE A 14 38.18 33.14 5.04
C ILE A 14 37.69 31.84 5.70
N GLU A 15 37.56 31.80 7.03
CA GLU A 15 37.00 30.66 7.76
C GLU A 15 35.52 30.45 7.40
N ALA A 16 34.74 31.53 7.32
CA ALA A 16 33.36 31.47 6.83
C ALA A 16 33.28 30.92 5.39
N MET A 17 34.15 31.38 4.49
CA MET A 17 34.20 30.85 3.12
C MET A 17 34.55 29.36 3.07
N ILE A 18 35.55 28.92 3.84
CA ILE A 18 35.95 27.51 3.89
C ILE A 18 34.82 26.64 4.46
N THR A 19 34.14 27.09 5.52
CA THR A 19 33.01 26.33 6.10
C THR A 19 31.83 26.20 5.13
N ILE A 20 31.51 27.25 4.37
CA ILE A 20 30.45 27.20 3.34
C ILE A 20 30.84 26.23 2.22
N VAL A 21 32.10 26.23 1.77
CA VAL A 21 32.58 25.28 0.75
C VAL A 21 32.51 23.84 1.25
N ILE A 22 32.98 23.56 2.47
CA ILE A 22 32.90 22.22 3.06
C ILE A 22 31.43 21.78 3.19
N LEU A 23 30.56 22.67 3.66
CA LEU A 23 29.13 22.38 3.79
C LEU A 23 28.49 22.07 2.43
N ALA A 24 28.83 22.82 1.37
CA ALA A 24 28.32 22.56 0.02
C ALA A 24 28.77 21.20 -0.55
N ILE A 25 30.00 20.77 -0.26
CA ILE A 25 30.49 19.45 -0.66
C ILE A 25 29.75 18.35 0.12
N LEU A 26 29.55 18.53 1.42
CA LEU A 26 28.85 17.55 2.24
C LEU A 26 27.36 17.42 1.86
N THR A 27 26.68 18.53 1.55
CA THR A 27 25.27 18.48 1.16
C THR A 27 25.07 17.77 -0.18
N THR A 28 25.94 18.00 -1.17
CA THR A 28 25.83 17.33 -2.48
C THR A 28 25.99 15.81 -2.38
N LEU A 29 26.85 15.32 -1.48
CA LEU A 29 27.01 13.89 -1.22
C LEU A 29 25.83 13.28 -0.43
N ALA A 30 25.19 14.04 0.45
CA ALA A 30 24.12 13.54 1.32
C ALA A 30 22.73 13.51 0.65
N LEU A 31 22.45 14.42 -0.28
CA LEU A 31 21.16 14.55 -0.97
C LEU A 31 20.59 13.25 -1.56
N PRO A 32 21.34 12.43 -2.34
CA PRO A 32 20.77 11.23 -2.95
C PRO A 32 20.32 10.18 -1.92
N SER A 33 21.00 10.10 -0.77
CA SER A 33 20.60 9.18 0.30
C SER A 33 19.29 9.63 0.97
N PHE A 34 19.07 10.94 1.11
CA PHE A 34 17.80 11.47 1.64
C PHE A 34 16.62 11.19 0.71
N THR A 35 16.81 11.28 -0.61
CA THR A 35 15.72 11.00 -1.56
C THR A 35 15.29 9.53 -1.52
N ALA A 36 16.24 8.59 -1.48
CA ALA A 36 15.93 7.16 -1.37
C ALA A 36 15.23 6.81 -0.05
N TYR A 37 15.61 7.49 1.04
CA TYR A 37 14.96 7.33 2.34
C TYR A 37 13.51 7.83 2.31
N LEU A 38 13.25 9.01 1.74
CA LEU A 38 11.90 9.55 1.61
C LEU A 38 10.99 8.66 0.74
N GLN A 39 11.52 8.13 -0.36
CA GLN A 39 10.80 7.18 -1.21
C GLN A 39 10.47 5.88 -0.47
N SER A 40 11.41 5.37 0.34
CA SER A 40 11.17 4.20 1.18
C SER A 40 10.09 4.45 2.24
N LEU A 41 9.98 5.68 2.76
CA LEU A 41 8.88 6.07 3.65
C LEU A 41 7.53 6.10 2.93
N ALA A 42 7.48 6.61 1.70
CA ALA A 42 6.25 6.63 0.90
C ALA A 42 5.76 5.20 0.58
N VAL A 43 6.67 4.31 0.16
CA VAL A 43 6.39 2.88 -0.02
C VAL A 43 5.87 2.26 1.28
N ARG A 44 6.50 2.56 2.42
CA ARG A 44 6.07 2.04 3.73
C ARG A 44 4.67 2.51 4.10
N ASN A 45 4.36 3.80 3.97
CA ASN A 45 3.03 4.34 4.27
C ASN A 45 1.95 3.68 3.40
N THR A 46 2.23 3.52 2.11
CA THR A 46 1.35 2.83 1.16
C THR A 46 1.16 1.35 1.53
N ALA A 47 2.22 0.67 1.95
CA ALA A 47 2.14 -0.73 2.33
C ALA A 47 1.36 -0.94 3.64
N GLU A 48 1.50 -0.04 4.61
CA GLU A 48 0.72 -0.04 5.85
C GLU A 48 -0.77 0.29 5.59
N SER A 49 -1.06 1.24 4.67
CA SER A 49 -2.45 1.54 4.30
C SER A 49 -3.11 0.36 3.57
N LEU A 50 -2.37 -0.36 2.71
CA LEU A 50 -2.77 -1.63 2.12
C LEU A 50 -3.06 -2.71 3.18
N LEU A 51 -2.17 -2.86 4.17
CA LEU A 51 -2.35 -3.82 5.26
C LEU A 51 -3.64 -3.52 6.04
N VAL A 52 -3.87 -2.25 6.39
CA VAL A 52 -5.09 -1.81 7.10
C VAL A 52 -6.33 -2.04 6.24
N ALA A 53 -6.28 -1.77 4.94
CA ALA A 53 -7.42 -1.99 4.04
C ALA A 53 -7.75 -3.50 3.87
N ALA A 54 -6.73 -4.35 3.77
CA ALA A 54 -6.89 -5.81 3.75
C ALA A 54 -7.46 -6.35 5.07
N GLN A 55 -6.99 -5.85 6.21
CA GLN A 55 -7.54 -6.22 7.52
C GLN A 55 -8.98 -5.74 7.69
N THR A 56 -9.29 -4.53 7.24
CA THR A 56 -10.63 -3.95 7.29
C THR A 56 -11.61 -4.74 6.43
N SER A 57 -11.24 -5.10 5.19
CA SER A 57 -12.09 -5.91 4.31
C SER A 57 -12.34 -7.31 4.88
N ARG A 58 -11.33 -7.96 5.46
CA ARG A 58 -11.50 -9.22 6.18
C ARG A 58 -12.43 -9.08 7.38
N GLY A 59 -12.21 -8.08 8.21
CA GLY A 59 -13.05 -7.80 9.38
C GLY A 59 -14.50 -7.54 9.00
N GLU A 60 -14.70 -6.82 7.91
CA GLU A 60 -16.02 -6.54 7.36
C GLU A 60 -16.69 -7.80 6.77
N ALA A 61 -15.94 -8.70 6.12
CA ALA A 61 -16.47 -9.98 5.65
C ALA A 61 -17.01 -10.84 6.80
N ILE A 62 -16.26 -10.89 7.91
CA ILE A 62 -16.65 -11.62 9.12
C ILE A 62 -17.85 -10.92 9.78
N ARG A 63 -17.82 -9.58 9.91
CA ARG A 63 -18.87 -8.80 10.56
C ARG A 63 -20.20 -8.88 9.82
N SER A 64 -20.17 -8.82 8.49
CA SER A 64 -21.35 -8.87 7.63
C SER A 64 -21.84 -10.29 7.36
N ASN A 65 -21.08 -11.32 7.79
CA ASN A 65 -21.29 -12.72 7.43
C ASN A 65 -21.52 -12.90 5.91
N ASN A 66 -20.81 -12.11 5.11
CA ASN A 66 -20.95 -12.13 3.67
C ASN A 66 -19.60 -12.01 2.97
N THR A 67 -19.61 -12.27 1.67
CA THR A 67 -18.45 -12.02 0.83
C THR A 67 -18.21 -10.53 0.72
N VAL A 68 -16.95 -10.13 0.90
CA VAL A 68 -16.49 -8.76 0.73
C VAL A 68 -15.35 -8.77 -0.26
N VAL A 69 -15.39 -7.78 -1.14
CA VAL A 69 -14.48 -7.57 -2.25
C VAL A 69 -13.62 -6.36 -1.90
N PHE A 70 -12.31 -6.52 -1.92
CA PHE A 70 -11.34 -5.46 -1.90
C PHE A 70 -10.82 -5.25 -3.32
N GLN A 71 -10.94 -4.03 -3.83
CA GLN A 71 -10.55 -3.69 -5.19
C GLN A 71 -9.69 -2.44 -5.19
N VAL A 72 -8.76 -2.41 -6.12
CA VAL A 72 -8.00 -1.20 -6.42
C VAL A 72 -8.57 -0.56 -7.67
N VAL A 73 -8.70 0.77 -7.62
CA VAL A 73 -9.39 1.56 -8.63
C VAL A 73 -8.56 2.80 -8.97
N ASP A 74 -8.83 3.34 -10.16
CA ASP A 74 -8.15 4.51 -10.74
C ASP A 74 -8.66 5.84 -10.16
N SER A 75 -9.93 5.91 -9.72
CA SER A 75 -10.57 7.08 -9.13
C SER A 75 -11.59 6.70 -8.04
N LEU A 76 -12.04 7.69 -7.27
CA LEU A 76 -13.15 7.55 -6.30
C LEU A 76 -14.45 8.22 -6.79
N ASP A 77 -14.62 8.37 -8.10
CA ASP A 77 -15.85 8.86 -8.71
C ASP A 77 -16.70 7.72 -9.29
N ASN A 78 -17.85 8.06 -9.86
CA ASN A 78 -18.74 7.10 -10.51
C ASN A 78 -18.29 6.70 -11.93
N ALA A 79 -17.09 7.11 -12.34
CA ALA A 79 -16.44 6.66 -13.57
C ALA A 79 -15.29 5.67 -13.29
N CYS A 80 -15.07 5.31 -12.03
CA CYS A 80 -13.94 4.48 -11.63
C CYS A 80 -13.95 3.10 -12.32
N THR A 81 -12.75 2.62 -12.60
CA THR A 81 -12.49 1.28 -13.14
C THR A 81 -11.54 0.51 -12.22
N THR A 82 -11.70 -0.81 -12.19
CA THR A 82 -10.79 -1.69 -11.43
C THR A 82 -9.46 -1.79 -12.15
N THR A 83 -8.37 -1.56 -11.42
CA THR A 83 -7.00 -1.60 -11.95
C THR A 83 -6.06 -2.33 -10.99
N SER A 84 -4.99 -2.91 -11.50
CA SER A 84 -3.93 -3.53 -10.67
C SER A 84 -2.93 -2.51 -10.11
N THR A 85 -2.90 -1.28 -10.65
CA THR A 85 -1.91 -0.25 -10.34
C THR A 85 -2.52 1.07 -9.86
N GLY A 86 -3.80 1.05 -9.49
CA GLY A 86 -4.51 2.22 -8.98
C GLY A 86 -4.03 2.68 -7.60
N ARG A 87 -4.37 3.92 -7.27
CA ARG A 87 -4.00 4.57 -5.99
C ARG A 87 -5.12 4.58 -4.97
N TYR A 88 -6.33 4.27 -5.43
CA TYR A 88 -7.50 4.24 -4.60
C TYR A 88 -7.90 2.80 -4.37
N TRP A 89 -8.55 2.58 -3.24
CA TRP A 89 -9.11 1.29 -2.91
C TRP A 89 -10.53 1.43 -2.43
N VAL A 90 -11.28 0.38 -2.70
CA VAL A 90 -12.68 0.26 -2.31
C VAL A 90 -12.90 -1.12 -1.73
N VAL A 91 -13.63 -1.15 -0.63
CA VAL A 91 -14.13 -2.36 0.02
C VAL A 91 -15.64 -2.34 -0.14
N SER A 92 -16.17 -3.36 -0.78
CA SER A 92 -17.58 -3.43 -1.14
C SER A 92 -18.08 -4.87 -1.15
N HIS A 93 -19.39 -5.04 -1.19
CA HIS A 93 -20.01 -6.36 -1.27
C HIS A 93 -20.00 -6.97 -2.68
N CYS A 94 -19.87 -6.13 -3.70
CA CYS A 94 -19.86 -6.47 -5.12
C CYS A 94 -18.85 -5.57 -5.85
N SER A 95 -18.67 -5.75 -7.16
CA SER A 95 -17.78 -4.86 -7.94
C SER A 95 -18.19 -3.40 -7.76
N ALA A 96 -17.25 -2.57 -7.32
CA ALA A 96 -17.42 -1.12 -7.17
C ALA A 96 -17.20 -0.34 -8.46
N ALA A 97 -16.90 -1.02 -9.58
CA ALA A 97 -16.71 -0.37 -10.89
C ALA A 97 -17.91 0.54 -11.22
N SER A 98 -17.63 1.78 -11.64
CA SER A 98 -18.60 2.85 -11.88
C SER A 98 -19.42 3.31 -10.67
N HIS A 99 -19.06 2.91 -9.46
CA HIS A 99 -19.78 3.20 -8.22
C HIS A 99 -18.87 3.63 -7.06
N CYS A 100 -17.59 3.93 -7.31
CA CYS A 100 -16.65 4.32 -6.25
C CYS A 100 -17.02 5.67 -5.59
N GLY A 101 -17.80 6.51 -6.27
CA GLY A 101 -18.33 7.77 -5.76
C GLY A 101 -19.49 7.59 -4.78
N ASP A 102 -20.15 6.43 -4.75
CA ASP A 102 -21.26 6.17 -3.84
C ASP A 102 -20.85 6.34 -2.36
N PRO A 103 -21.75 6.83 -1.49
CA PRO A 103 -21.43 7.04 -0.10
C PRO A 103 -21.14 5.72 0.61
N VAL A 104 -20.22 5.75 1.57
CA VAL A 104 -19.97 4.60 2.43
C VAL A 104 -21.22 4.29 3.25
N SER A 105 -21.75 3.08 3.11
CA SER A 105 -22.95 2.61 3.79
C SER A 105 -22.70 1.23 4.39
N LYS A 106 -23.03 1.08 5.68
CA LYS A 106 -22.95 -0.21 6.40
C LYS A 106 -24.34 -0.86 6.41
N GLN A 107 -24.83 -1.27 5.25
CA GLN A 107 -26.11 -1.95 5.15
C GLN A 107 -25.95 -3.45 5.43
N THR A 108 -26.84 -4.00 6.26
CA THR A 108 -26.84 -5.43 6.64
C THR A 108 -27.61 -6.31 5.66
N ALA A 109 -28.44 -5.70 4.80
CA ALA A 109 -29.19 -6.41 3.78
C ALA A 109 -28.38 -6.50 2.49
N PHE A 110 -27.75 -7.66 2.29
CA PHE A 110 -27.10 -8.01 1.04
C PHE A 110 -28.17 -8.38 -0.02
N PRO A 111 -27.99 -8.03 -1.30
CA PRO A 111 -28.92 -8.42 -2.35
C PRO A 111 -29.11 -9.94 -2.38
N SER A 112 -30.36 -10.40 -2.22
CA SER A 112 -30.72 -11.83 -2.18
C SER A 112 -30.41 -12.58 -3.49
N ASN A 113 -30.21 -11.84 -4.58
CA ASN A 113 -29.80 -12.30 -5.91
C ASN A 113 -28.28 -12.21 -6.16
N GLY A 114 -27.47 -11.93 -5.12
CA GLY A 114 -26.03 -11.76 -5.28
C GLY A 114 -25.66 -10.45 -5.97
N CYS A 115 -24.48 -10.41 -6.58
CA CYS A 115 -23.96 -9.22 -7.25
C CYS A 115 -24.49 -8.98 -8.68
N ALA A 116 -25.42 -9.81 -9.16
CA ALA A 116 -25.96 -9.70 -10.50
C ALA A 116 -26.99 -8.55 -10.57
N GLY A 117 -26.60 -7.43 -11.20
CA GLY A 117 -27.48 -6.29 -11.48
C GLY A 117 -27.87 -5.44 -10.28
N ALA A 118 -27.20 -5.60 -9.14
CA ALA A 118 -27.37 -4.78 -7.95
C ALA A 118 -26.24 -3.73 -7.85
N ASN A 119 -26.57 -2.52 -7.39
CA ASN A 119 -25.56 -1.53 -7.05
C ASN A 119 -24.71 -2.04 -5.88
N PRO A 120 -23.38 -1.81 -5.90
CA PRO A 120 -22.51 -2.27 -4.84
C PRO A 120 -22.75 -1.46 -3.56
N ILE A 121 -22.73 -2.15 -2.42
CA ILE A 121 -22.69 -1.51 -1.11
C ILE A 121 -21.23 -1.23 -0.78
N ILE A 122 -20.87 0.05 -0.69
CA ILE A 122 -19.52 0.49 -0.35
C ILE A 122 -19.36 0.51 1.17
N LEU A 123 -18.44 -0.30 1.69
CA LEU A 123 -18.22 -0.50 3.13
C LEU A 123 -17.07 0.35 3.66
N ALA A 124 -16.06 0.58 2.83
CA ALA A 124 -14.98 1.52 3.05
C ALA A 124 -14.34 1.91 1.72
N LYS A 125 -13.73 3.09 1.66
CA LYS A 125 -12.93 3.53 0.52
C LYS A 125 -11.85 4.48 0.99
N GLY A 126 -10.77 4.60 0.23
CA GLY A 126 -9.66 5.49 0.57
C GLY A 126 -8.64 5.61 -0.54
N THR A 127 -7.62 6.42 -0.26
CA THR A 127 -6.39 6.49 -1.05
C THR A 127 -5.28 5.80 -0.28
N PHE A 128 -4.34 5.16 -0.99
CA PHE A 128 -3.19 4.54 -0.34
C PHE A 128 -2.15 5.55 0.11
N ASP A 129 -1.91 6.57 -0.72
CA ASP A 129 -1.05 7.72 -0.46
C ASP A 129 -1.37 8.84 -1.48
N THR A 130 -0.82 10.02 -1.26
CA THR A 130 -0.81 11.15 -2.20
C THR A 130 0.38 11.10 -3.17
N ASP A 131 1.40 10.29 -2.89
CA ASP A 131 2.55 10.15 -3.77
C ASP A 131 2.20 9.32 -5.00
N GLU A 132 2.20 10.01 -6.13
CA GLU A 132 1.88 9.48 -7.44
C GLU A 132 2.82 8.38 -7.95
N ARG A 133 4.02 8.32 -7.37
CA ARG A 133 5.15 7.51 -7.83
C ARG A 133 5.21 6.17 -7.13
N VAL A 134 4.50 6.00 -6.02
CA VAL A 134 4.38 4.69 -5.37
C VAL A 134 3.38 3.87 -6.17
N GLN A 135 3.81 2.69 -6.61
CA GLN A 135 3.01 1.77 -7.37
C GLN A 135 2.68 0.54 -6.55
N ILE A 136 1.45 0.10 -6.72
CA ILE A 136 1.02 -1.20 -6.25
C ILE A 136 0.96 -2.08 -7.48
N ASP A 137 1.62 -3.24 -7.42
CA ASP A 137 1.46 -4.27 -8.42
C ASP A 137 0.67 -5.40 -7.77
N LEU A 138 -0.64 -5.28 -7.93
CA LEU A 138 -1.53 -6.38 -7.73
C LEU A 138 -1.41 -7.30 -8.94
N ASN A 139 -0.78 -8.47 -8.77
CA ASN A 139 -0.96 -9.59 -9.71
C ASN A 139 -2.45 -9.90 -9.96
N ASN A 140 -3.33 -9.38 -9.08
CA ASN A 140 -4.76 -9.53 -9.13
C ASN A 140 -5.52 -8.26 -8.71
N SER A 141 -6.23 -7.59 -9.63
CA SER A 141 -6.97 -6.33 -9.38
C SER A 141 -8.08 -6.41 -8.32
N THR A 142 -8.41 -7.59 -7.81
CA THR A 142 -9.53 -7.79 -6.88
C THR A 142 -9.27 -8.95 -5.92
N LEU A 143 -9.53 -8.76 -4.63
CA LEU A 143 -9.37 -9.78 -3.59
C LEU A 143 -10.72 -10.01 -2.92
N CYS A 144 -11.10 -11.28 -2.75
CA CYS A 144 -12.41 -11.62 -2.22
C CYS A 144 -12.26 -12.42 -0.92
N TYR A 145 -12.81 -11.86 0.16
CA TYR A 145 -12.91 -12.51 1.46
C TYR A 145 -14.28 -13.16 1.60
N SER A 146 -14.28 -14.43 1.96
CA SER A 146 -15.49 -15.14 2.42
C SER A 146 -15.93 -14.65 3.80
N SER A 147 -17.15 -15.02 4.22
CA SER A 147 -17.67 -14.71 5.56
C SER A 147 -16.84 -15.29 6.72
N LEU A 148 -15.96 -16.26 6.44
CA LEU A 148 -15.00 -16.81 7.40
C LEU A 148 -13.65 -16.09 7.38
N GLY A 149 -13.53 -14.98 6.64
CA GLY A 149 -12.31 -14.20 6.50
C GLY A 149 -11.20 -14.89 5.71
N ARG A 150 -11.51 -15.93 4.93
CA ARG A 150 -10.58 -16.62 4.02
C ARG A 150 -10.65 -16.04 2.62
N ILE A 151 -9.55 -16.09 1.86
CA ILE A 151 -9.56 -15.72 0.45
C ILE A 151 -10.33 -16.77 -0.34
N ASN A 152 -11.38 -16.34 -1.06
CA ASN A 152 -12.12 -17.20 -1.97
C ASN A 152 -12.34 -16.49 -3.32
N PRO A 153 -11.49 -16.77 -4.31
CA PRO A 153 -11.45 -16.03 -5.57
C PRO A 153 -12.50 -16.46 -6.59
N ILE A 154 -13.12 -17.60 -6.36
CA ILE A 154 -14.16 -18.18 -7.23
C ILE A 154 -15.56 -18.03 -6.60
N ALA A 155 -15.71 -17.17 -5.59
CA ALA A 155 -17.02 -16.91 -5.00
C ALA A 155 -17.95 -16.28 -6.05
N ALA A 156 -19.23 -16.68 -6.06
CA ALA A 156 -20.22 -16.17 -7.02
C ALA A 156 -20.41 -14.64 -7.00
N ASN A 157 -20.09 -14.00 -5.85
CA ASN A 157 -20.17 -12.56 -5.63
C ASN A 157 -18.81 -11.86 -5.81
N CYS A 158 -17.76 -12.60 -6.15
CA CYS A 158 -16.46 -12.05 -6.49
C CYS A 158 -16.47 -11.64 -7.97
N PRO A 159 -16.14 -10.40 -8.32
CA PRO A 159 -16.00 -9.98 -9.71
C PRO A 159 -14.98 -10.88 -10.40
N GLN A 160 -15.44 -11.67 -11.37
CA GLN A 160 -14.56 -12.55 -12.13
C GLN A 160 -13.74 -11.70 -13.09
N GLY A 161 -12.43 -11.63 -12.87
CA GLY A 161 -11.58 -10.78 -13.71
C GLY A 161 -10.08 -10.89 -13.56
N SER A 162 -9.52 -11.73 -12.68
CA SER A 162 -8.06 -11.72 -12.53
C SER A 162 -7.40 -13.00 -11.98
N LEU A 163 -8.09 -13.87 -11.22
CA LEU A 163 -7.45 -15.09 -10.70
C LEU A 163 -7.53 -16.21 -11.72
N THR A 164 -6.48 -16.34 -12.53
CA THR A 164 -6.21 -17.63 -13.16
C THR A 164 -5.96 -18.66 -12.05
N PRO A 165 -6.38 -19.93 -12.21
CA PRO A 165 -6.07 -20.99 -11.25
C PRO A 165 -4.57 -21.09 -10.93
N ALA A 166 -3.69 -20.62 -11.82
CA ALA A 166 -2.25 -20.53 -11.62
C ALA A 166 -1.82 -19.54 -10.52
N ALA A 167 -2.56 -18.44 -10.31
CA ALA A 167 -2.29 -17.47 -9.24
C ALA A 167 -2.51 -18.04 -7.82
N LEU A 168 -3.22 -19.18 -7.72
CA LEU A 168 -3.49 -19.88 -6.46
C LEU A 168 -2.54 -21.05 -6.20
N ALA A 169 -1.71 -21.43 -7.18
CA ALA A 169 -0.81 -22.58 -7.08
C ALA A 169 0.23 -22.43 -5.94
N GLY A 170 0.52 -21.20 -5.51
CA GLY A 170 1.42 -20.89 -4.39
C GLY A 170 0.76 -20.81 -3.00
N GLY A 171 -0.56 -20.97 -2.89
CA GLY A 171 -1.29 -20.90 -1.60
C GLY A 171 -1.22 -19.53 -0.88
N THR A 172 -0.60 -18.53 -1.51
CA THR A 172 -0.42 -17.17 -1.01
C THR A 172 -0.57 -16.21 -2.17
N LEU A 173 -1.39 -15.18 -1.97
CA LEU A 173 -1.50 -14.04 -2.85
C LEU A 173 -0.49 -12.97 -2.43
N SER A 174 0.23 -12.41 -3.39
CA SER A 174 1.27 -11.41 -3.12
C SER A 174 1.01 -10.12 -3.87
N ILE A 175 1.19 -8.99 -3.18
CA ILE A 175 0.98 -7.64 -3.69
C ILE A 175 2.28 -6.88 -3.45
N ASN A 176 2.92 -6.42 -4.53
CA ASN A 176 4.15 -5.66 -4.40
C ASN A 176 3.83 -4.17 -4.25
N VAL A 177 4.58 -3.48 -3.40
CA VAL A 177 4.58 -2.03 -3.28
C VAL A 177 5.97 -1.55 -3.69
N THR A 178 6.01 -0.86 -4.82
CA THR A 178 7.24 -0.42 -5.49
C THR A 178 7.21 1.09 -5.73
N HIS A 179 8.30 1.63 -6.28
CA HIS A 179 8.42 3.04 -6.63
C HIS A 179 8.79 3.17 -8.12
N GLN A 180 8.18 4.12 -8.83
CA GLN A 180 8.35 4.29 -10.27
C GLN A 180 9.75 4.73 -10.70
N GLU A 181 10.40 5.56 -9.89
CA GLU A 181 11.64 6.23 -10.32
C GLU A 181 12.90 5.46 -9.96
N ASN A 182 12.83 4.54 -8.99
CA ASN A 182 14.00 3.86 -8.45
C ASN A 182 13.68 2.40 -8.16
N ASN A 183 14.64 1.53 -8.47
CA ASN A 183 14.49 0.09 -8.31
C ASN A 183 14.46 -0.32 -6.83
N CYS A 184 13.85 -1.47 -6.57
CA CYS A 184 13.81 -2.07 -5.25
C CYS A 184 15.20 -2.54 -4.81
N LEU A 185 15.48 -2.49 -3.51
CA LEU A 185 16.72 -2.96 -2.90
C LEU A 185 16.98 -4.45 -3.20
N ALA A 186 15.92 -5.25 -3.31
CA ALA A 186 16.01 -6.66 -3.71
C ALA A 186 16.55 -6.85 -5.15
N ASP A 187 16.36 -5.86 -6.01
CA ASP A 187 16.78 -5.84 -7.42
C ASP A 187 18.07 -5.01 -7.62
N GLY A 188 18.77 -4.66 -6.53
CA GLY A 188 20.00 -3.86 -6.55
C GLY A 188 19.80 -2.35 -6.63
N GLY A 189 18.58 -1.85 -6.37
CA GLY A 189 18.30 -0.42 -6.26
C GLY A 189 18.44 0.15 -4.83
N ASP A 190 18.02 1.39 -4.65
CA ASP A 190 18.18 2.13 -3.39
C ASP A 190 16.89 2.20 -2.54
N VAL A 191 15.74 1.81 -3.11
CA VAL A 191 14.44 1.94 -2.43
C VAL A 191 14.05 0.63 -1.75
N ARG A 192 13.67 0.72 -0.47
CA ARG A 192 13.18 -0.44 0.27
C ARG A 192 11.71 -0.71 -0.05
N CYS A 193 11.47 -1.45 -1.13
CA CYS A 193 10.15 -1.95 -1.49
C CYS A 193 9.60 -2.95 -0.47
N LEU A 194 8.28 -3.08 -0.41
CA LEU A 194 7.60 -3.99 0.51
C LEU A 194 6.61 -4.86 -0.25
N ARG A 195 6.18 -5.96 0.39
CA ARG A 195 5.21 -6.89 -0.18
C ARG A 195 4.17 -7.28 0.86
N LEU A 196 2.90 -7.23 0.48
CA LEU A 196 1.82 -7.81 1.28
C LEU A 196 1.56 -9.23 0.80
N ASN A 197 1.76 -10.21 1.68
CA ASN A 197 1.44 -11.61 1.47
C ASN A 197 0.13 -11.94 2.20
N ILE A 198 -0.81 -12.56 1.50
CA ILE A 198 -2.09 -12.97 2.05
C ILE A 198 -2.25 -14.46 1.78
N GLY A 199 -2.15 -15.27 2.83
CA GLY A 199 -2.40 -16.71 2.73
C GLY A 199 -3.87 -17.00 2.42
N MET A 200 -4.19 -18.24 2.04
CA MET A 200 -5.60 -18.65 1.86
C MET A 200 -6.46 -18.50 3.12
N GLY A 201 -5.85 -18.48 4.32
CA GLY A 201 -6.52 -18.11 5.56
C GLY A 201 -7.00 -16.66 5.64
N GLY A 202 -6.62 -15.83 4.67
CA GLY A 202 -6.98 -14.42 4.53
C GLY A 202 -6.28 -13.47 5.50
N GLU A 203 -5.32 -13.96 6.28
CA GLU A 203 -4.50 -13.08 7.12
C GLU A 203 -3.47 -12.35 6.26
N PRO A 204 -3.49 -11.00 6.22
CA PRO A 204 -2.49 -10.23 5.51
C PRO A 204 -1.24 -10.02 6.39
N ARG A 205 -0.07 -10.28 5.82
CA ARG A 205 1.24 -10.07 6.45
C ARG A 205 2.12 -9.22 5.56
N LEU A 206 2.68 -8.18 6.14
CA LEU A 206 3.70 -7.37 5.48
C LEU A 206 5.07 -8.06 5.56
N CYS A 207 5.78 -8.13 4.46
CA CYS A 207 7.13 -8.68 4.35
C CYS A 207 8.02 -7.78 3.47
N ASP A 208 9.32 -8.00 3.57
CA ASP A 208 10.36 -7.26 2.86
C ASP A 208 11.10 -8.21 1.90
N PRO A 209 10.96 -8.02 0.57
CA PRO A 209 11.65 -8.84 -0.43
C PRO A 209 13.17 -8.78 -0.37
N ALA A 210 13.77 -7.73 0.22
CA ALA A 210 15.22 -7.61 0.37
C ALA A 210 15.76 -8.45 1.55
N VAL A 211 14.90 -8.99 2.41
CA VAL A 211 15.29 -9.84 3.54
C VAL A 211 15.31 -11.30 3.13
N TYR A 212 16.51 -11.89 3.05
CA TYR A 212 16.72 -13.30 2.69
C TYR A 212 17.10 -14.21 3.86
N THR A 213 17.38 -13.63 5.04
CA THR A 213 17.79 -14.34 6.25
C THR A 213 16.71 -15.33 6.72
N THR A 214 17.07 -16.61 6.79
CA THR A 214 16.17 -17.66 7.28
C THR A 214 15.83 -17.42 8.75
N GLY A 215 14.54 -17.44 9.08
CA GLY A 215 14.04 -17.17 10.44
C GLY A 215 13.76 -15.70 10.76
N ASP A 216 14.06 -14.75 9.85
CA ASP A 216 13.68 -13.35 10.05
C ASP A 216 12.15 -13.18 9.83
N PRO A 217 11.41 -12.63 10.80
CA PRO A 217 9.96 -12.46 10.70
C PRO A 217 9.54 -11.40 9.66
N ARG A 218 10.47 -10.71 9.00
CA ARG A 218 10.18 -9.80 7.88
C ARG A 218 10.35 -10.47 6.52
N LYS A 219 10.97 -11.65 6.46
CA LYS A 219 11.17 -12.38 5.22
C LYS A 219 9.83 -12.76 4.58
N CYS A 220 9.75 -12.55 3.26
CA CYS A 220 8.75 -13.18 2.41
C CYS A 220 9.13 -14.66 2.22
#